data_AF-A0A812JL30-F1
#
_entry.id   AF-A0A812JL30-F1
#
_cell.length_a   1.000
_cell.length_b   1.000
_cell.length_c   1.000
_cell.angle_alpha   90.00
_cell.angle_beta   90.00
_cell.angle_gamma   90.00
#
_symmetry.space_group_name_H-M   'P 1'
#
loop_
_entity.id
_entity.type
_entity.pdbx_description
1 polymer ?
#
loop_
_entity_poly.entity_id
_entity_poly.type
_entity_poly.pdbx_seq_one_letter_code
_entity_poly.pdbx_strand_id
1 'polypeptide(L)'
;MIFPIFFELPVLGKFFQSYVAGWKVAIFHLVQNWEKHTEASKEVGELFVPSPTAQTLVLNVLAYVLLVVCLNRWAGFSMEYQRFIALYSLLPTLIMGFIYYFYLFRAKILQMTFSVVAGWLNNWLMMMGIAMVSFSQLALRYMGLLVVEKFLPSAWQGYMTFPMSTIETSVKHTMLLLYGLGLVLLVTTPLWCEGHRLVYEMLGRKDAGNAGRLSFSEAVMEILYTTSQLAVVLQVQTALAMIQEGLGCHFHYIHFVAVIVEHMFFHHMVQFKFAWLHKLYHEVQPLYRLVHLEHHICKGTYPTTPAAGLWEPWIEGGTLFFCNTLACVPYFFFHAASSGPNVVVHTMWPHKSCIQWHTLHHVVHSDIYALNVPSAQDEKFSRDVKQYKERLQCSYFIRHKFTSDIAGFAATFLAGYILHQSGIGLFHVWHERVLHSL
;
A
#
# COMPACT_ATOMS: atom_id res chain seq x y z
N MET A 1 -20.07 33.80 -7.97
CA MET A 1 -19.47 33.53 -9.30
C MET A 1 -19.12 32.06 -9.33
N ILE A 2 -19.98 31.26 -9.96
CA ILE A 2 -19.90 29.80 -10.00
C ILE A 2 -18.95 29.45 -11.14
N PHE A 3 -17.87 28.72 -10.83
CA PHE A 3 -16.89 28.22 -11.80
C PHE A 3 -17.57 27.35 -12.87
N PRO A 4 -17.58 27.73 -14.16
CA PRO A 4 -17.95 26.87 -15.26
C PRO A 4 -16.68 26.53 -16.04
N ILE A 5 -15.75 25.84 -15.40
CA ILE A 5 -14.54 25.30 -16.04
C ILE A 5 -14.30 23.97 -15.33
N PHE A 6 -14.27 22.86 -16.07
CA PHE A 6 -13.67 21.55 -15.74
C PHE A 6 -14.42 20.31 -16.26
N PHE A 7 -15.60 20.46 -16.88
CA PHE A 7 -16.24 19.35 -17.63
C PHE A 7 -16.37 19.68 -19.12
N GLU A 8 -15.23 19.80 -19.81
CA GLU A 8 -15.24 19.64 -21.27
C GLU A 8 -15.21 18.14 -21.59
N LEU A 9 -16.06 17.69 -22.54
CA LEU A 9 -16.06 16.32 -23.11
C LEU A 9 -14.65 15.71 -23.34
N PRO A 10 -13.61 16.47 -23.77
CA PRO A 10 -12.26 15.94 -23.92
C PRO A 10 -11.65 15.28 -22.68
N VAL A 11 -11.95 15.75 -21.46
CA VAL A 11 -11.37 15.20 -20.23
C VAL A 11 -11.97 13.84 -19.88
N LEU A 12 -13.29 13.70 -20.04
CA LEU A 12 -13.98 12.41 -19.91
C LEU A 12 -13.50 11.40 -20.97
N GLY A 13 -13.23 11.88 -22.19
CA GLY A 13 -12.64 11.07 -23.25
C GLY A 13 -11.29 10.48 -22.86
N LYS A 14 -10.38 11.30 -22.32
CA LYS A 14 -9.07 10.85 -21.84
C LYS A 14 -9.16 9.89 -20.65
N PHE A 15 -10.07 10.16 -19.71
CA PHE A 15 -10.33 9.25 -18.59
C PHE A 15 -10.73 7.85 -19.09
N PHE A 16 -11.67 7.78 -20.03
CA PHE A 16 -12.13 6.51 -20.60
C PHE A 16 -11.01 5.82 -21.41
N GLN A 17 -10.22 6.57 -22.16
CA GLN A 17 -9.02 6.04 -22.84
C GLN A 17 -8.04 5.43 -21.85
N SER A 18 -7.78 6.10 -20.72
CA SER A 18 -6.91 5.60 -19.66
C SER A 18 -7.45 4.30 -19.04
N TYR A 19 -8.76 4.21 -18.80
CA TYR A 19 -9.41 3.00 -18.33
C TYR A 19 -9.29 1.82 -19.32
N VAL A 20 -9.56 2.07 -20.61
CA VAL A 20 -9.46 1.04 -21.65
C VAL A 20 -8.00 0.59 -21.83
N ALA A 21 -7.06 1.53 -21.88
CA ALA A 21 -5.63 1.23 -21.99
C ALA A 21 -5.12 0.48 -20.74
N GLY A 22 -5.57 0.85 -19.55
CA GLY A 22 -5.28 0.12 -18.30
C GLY A 22 -5.75 -1.33 -18.34
N TRP A 23 -6.95 -1.61 -18.87
CA TRP A 23 -7.43 -2.98 -19.09
C TRP A 23 -6.55 -3.74 -20.08
N LYS A 24 -6.11 -3.11 -21.19
CA LYS A 24 -5.18 -3.72 -22.14
C LYS A 24 -3.87 -4.12 -21.44
N VAL A 25 -3.29 -3.21 -20.64
CA VAL A 25 -2.05 -3.49 -19.87
C VAL A 25 -2.26 -4.69 -18.96
N ALA A 26 -3.32 -4.69 -18.15
CA ALA A 26 -3.63 -5.78 -17.23
C ALA A 26 -3.82 -7.12 -17.97
N ILE A 27 -4.62 -7.16 -19.04
CA ILE A 27 -4.87 -8.37 -19.83
C ILE A 27 -3.59 -8.88 -20.47
N PHE A 28 -2.81 -8.01 -21.12
CA PHE A 28 -1.57 -8.41 -21.79
C PHE A 28 -0.48 -8.85 -20.80
N HIS A 29 -0.49 -8.31 -19.58
CA HIS A 29 0.33 -8.82 -18.49
C HIS A 29 -0.09 -10.25 -18.11
N LEU A 30 -1.38 -10.48 -17.88
CA LEU A 30 -1.92 -11.78 -17.44
C LEU A 30 -1.72 -12.89 -18.47
N VAL A 31 -1.87 -12.59 -19.77
CA VAL A 31 -1.59 -13.56 -20.85
C VAL A 31 -0.13 -13.59 -21.28
N GLN A 32 0.74 -12.85 -20.57
CA GLN A 32 2.19 -12.78 -20.81
C GLN A 32 2.58 -12.34 -22.23
N ASN A 33 1.77 -11.48 -22.86
CA ASN A 33 2.08 -10.88 -24.16
C ASN A 33 2.82 -9.55 -23.97
N TRP A 34 4.15 -9.63 -23.86
CA TRP A 34 4.99 -8.50 -23.47
C TRP A 34 5.09 -7.40 -24.51
N GLU A 35 5.06 -7.73 -25.80
CA GLU A 35 5.09 -6.74 -26.88
C GLU A 35 3.86 -5.85 -26.81
N LYS A 36 2.67 -6.46 -26.75
CA LYS A 36 1.41 -5.74 -26.61
C LYS A 36 1.27 -5.03 -25.27
N HIS A 37 1.83 -5.57 -24.19
CA HIS A 37 1.91 -4.87 -22.92
C HIS A 37 2.70 -3.56 -23.07
N THR A 38 3.89 -3.59 -23.67
CA THR A 38 4.71 -2.40 -23.87
C THR A 38 4.02 -1.37 -24.76
N GLU A 39 3.31 -1.81 -25.81
CA GLU A 39 2.48 -0.92 -26.63
C GLU A 39 1.37 -0.26 -25.80
N ALA A 40 0.61 -1.04 -25.02
CA ALA A 40 -0.46 -0.53 -24.17
C ALA A 40 0.08 0.42 -23.07
N SER A 41 1.23 0.13 -22.47
CA SER A 41 1.88 1.03 -21.50
C SER A 41 2.29 2.37 -22.14
N LYS A 42 2.72 2.37 -23.41
CA LYS A 42 2.99 3.61 -24.14
C LYS A 42 1.72 4.40 -24.40
N GLU A 43 0.64 3.74 -24.81
CA GLU A 43 -0.69 4.38 -24.95
C GLU A 43 -1.10 5.08 -23.64
N VAL A 44 -0.93 4.41 -22.49
CA VAL A 44 -1.16 5.02 -21.17
C VAL A 44 -0.23 6.22 -20.97
N GLY A 45 1.07 6.06 -21.24
CA GLY A 45 2.08 7.12 -21.05
C GLY A 45 1.81 8.40 -21.83
N GLU A 46 1.23 8.30 -23.03
CA GLU A 46 0.86 9.44 -23.88
C GLU A 46 -0.28 10.29 -23.29
N LEU A 47 -1.08 9.74 -22.37
CA LEU A 47 -2.16 10.46 -21.70
C LEU A 47 -1.67 11.34 -20.54
N PHE A 48 -0.48 11.01 -20.00
CA PHE A 48 0.11 11.73 -18.88
C PHE A 48 0.98 12.90 -19.35
N VAL A 49 0.99 13.97 -18.58
CA VAL A 49 1.85 15.13 -18.81
C VAL A 49 3.01 15.15 -17.81
N PRO A 50 4.18 15.73 -18.15
CA PRO A 50 5.26 15.88 -17.20
C PRO A 50 4.83 16.66 -15.96
N SER A 51 5.10 16.12 -14.76
CA SER A 51 4.86 16.80 -13.48
C SER A 51 6.14 16.87 -12.65
N PRO A 52 6.38 17.99 -11.92
CA PRO A 52 7.54 18.11 -11.06
C PRO A 52 7.32 17.33 -9.76
N THR A 53 8.35 16.61 -9.33
CA THR A 53 8.29 15.66 -8.19
C THR A 53 7.86 16.33 -6.89
N ALA A 54 8.55 17.40 -6.48
CA ALA A 54 8.36 18.02 -5.17
C ALA A 54 6.92 18.52 -4.95
N GLN A 55 6.36 19.21 -5.95
CA GLN A 55 4.99 19.72 -5.90
C GLN A 55 3.95 18.63 -6.05
N THR A 56 4.23 17.59 -6.85
CA THR A 56 3.34 16.42 -6.98
C THR A 56 3.13 15.76 -5.63
N LEU A 57 4.20 15.53 -4.87
CA LEU A 57 4.11 14.92 -3.54
C LEU A 57 3.33 15.78 -2.53
N VAL A 58 3.51 17.11 -2.56
CA VAL A 58 2.71 18.03 -1.73
C VAL A 58 1.22 17.97 -2.08
N LEU A 59 0.90 18.06 -3.37
CA LEU A 59 -0.49 17.98 -3.84
C LEU A 59 -1.12 16.63 -3.51
N ASN A 60 -0.34 15.54 -3.59
CA ASN A 60 -0.78 14.21 -3.20
C ASN A 60 -1.21 14.16 -1.74
N VAL A 61 -0.38 14.63 -0.80
CA VAL A 61 -0.71 14.63 0.63
C VAL A 61 -1.95 15.48 0.91
N LEU A 62 -2.04 16.67 0.31
CA LEU A 62 -3.20 17.55 0.47
C LEU A 62 -4.49 16.89 -0.04
N ALA A 63 -4.46 16.38 -1.27
CA ALA A 63 -5.61 15.73 -1.88
C ALA A 63 -6.01 14.44 -1.15
N TYR A 64 -5.04 13.67 -0.66
CA TYR A 64 -5.29 12.44 0.06
C TYR A 64 -5.93 12.69 1.44
N VAL A 65 -5.44 13.70 2.17
CA VAL A 65 -6.07 14.13 3.43
C VAL A 65 -7.52 14.56 3.20
N LEU A 66 -7.77 15.36 2.17
CA LEU A 66 -9.13 15.78 1.81
C LEU A 66 -10.01 14.58 1.43
N LEU A 67 -9.49 13.65 0.63
CA LEU A 67 -10.18 12.40 0.28
C LEU A 67 -10.61 11.64 1.54
N VAL A 68 -9.69 11.45 2.50
CA VAL A 68 -9.99 10.69 3.72
C VAL A 68 -11.06 11.39 4.57
N VAL A 69 -11.06 12.73 4.66
CA VAL A 69 -12.14 13.48 5.32
C VAL A 69 -13.49 13.20 4.63
N CYS A 70 -13.54 13.28 3.31
CA CYS A 70 -14.75 13.01 2.54
C CYS A 70 -15.23 11.57 2.72
N LEU A 71 -14.33 10.59 2.63
CA LEU A 71 -14.65 9.17 2.80
C LEU A 71 -15.15 8.87 4.21
N ASN A 72 -14.52 9.40 5.25
CA ASN A 72 -14.96 9.18 6.64
C ASN A 72 -16.36 9.75 6.90
N ARG A 73 -16.67 10.91 6.31
CA ARG A 73 -18.00 11.49 6.40
C ARG A 73 -19.04 10.66 5.65
N TRP A 74 -18.69 10.12 4.48
CA TRP A 74 -19.58 9.27 3.71
C TRP A 74 -19.80 7.90 4.37
N ALA A 75 -18.76 7.31 4.95
CA ALA A 75 -18.84 6.08 5.74
C ALA A 75 -19.76 6.18 6.97
N GLY A 76 -20.17 7.39 7.38
CA GLY A 76 -21.10 7.59 8.48
C GLY A 76 -20.47 7.42 9.86
N PHE A 77 -19.14 7.52 9.98
CA PHE A 77 -18.46 7.45 11.27
C PHE A 77 -18.89 8.57 12.22
N SER A 78 -18.83 8.32 13.52
CA SER A 78 -19.16 9.26 14.57
C SER A 78 -18.29 10.52 14.54
N MET A 79 -18.84 11.65 15.01
CA MET A 79 -18.09 12.90 15.10
C MET A 79 -16.88 12.79 16.05
N GLU A 80 -16.98 11.96 17.08
CA GLU A 80 -15.86 11.71 17.99
C GLU A 80 -14.73 10.97 17.26
N TYR A 81 -15.06 9.93 16.49
CA TYR A 81 -14.10 9.22 15.66
C TYR A 81 -13.47 10.13 14.60
N GLN A 82 -14.27 10.90 13.88
CA GLN A 82 -13.75 11.85 12.88
C GLN A 82 -12.76 12.86 13.49
N ARG A 83 -13.03 13.37 14.70
CA ARG A 83 -12.10 14.23 15.44
C ARG A 83 -10.81 13.50 15.81
N PHE A 84 -10.92 12.26 16.27
CA PHE A 84 -9.76 11.43 16.57
C PHE A 84 -8.89 11.24 15.30
N ILE A 85 -9.49 10.86 14.17
CA ILE A 85 -8.77 10.69 12.90
C ILE A 85 -8.14 12.00 12.42
N ALA A 86 -8.82 13.12 12.55
CA ALA A 86 -8.25 14.42 12.19
C ALA A 86 -6.97 14.73 12.98
N LEU A 87 -6.98 14.50 14.30
CA LEU A 87 -5.87 14.82 15.19
C LEU A 87 -4.73 13.80 15.15
N TYR A 88 -5.07 12.51 15.07
CA TYR A 88 -4.13 11.41 15.23
C TYR A 88 -3.85 10.65 13.94
N SER A 89 -4.37 11.07 12.78
CA SER A 89 -3.98 10.52 11.48
C SER A 89 -3.67 11.64 10.49
N LEU A 90 -4.66 12.48 10.20
CA LEU A 90 -4.57 13.44 9.10
C LEU A 90 -3.57 14.55 9.38
N LEU A 91 -3.62 15.14 10.57
CA LEU A 91 -2.69 16.21 10.96
C LEU A 91 -1.23 15.72 11.01
N PRO A 92 -0.89 14.57 11.63
CA PRO A 92 0.45 14.00 11.54
C PRO A 92 0.90 13.70 10.10
N THR A 93 0.02 13.12 9.27
CA THR A 93 0.31 12.84 7.85
C THR A 93 0.68 14.12 7.12
N LEU A 94 -0.13 15.18 7.30
CA LEU A 94 0.08 16.48 6.70
C LEU A 94 1.41 17.10 7.17
N ILE A 95 1.59 17.25 8.48
CA ILE A 95 2.79 17.87 9.06
C ILE A 95 4.05 17.12 8.62
N MET A 96 4.07 15.80 8.79
CA MET A 96 5.25 15.00 8.47
C MET A 96 5.51 14.92 6.97
N GLY A 97 4.47 14.88 6.14
CA GLY A 97 4.62 14.98 4.68
C GLY A 97 5.31 16.28 4.29
N PHE A 98 4.84 17.42 4.80
CA PHE A 98 5.46 18.72 4.53
C PHE A 98 6.89 18.82 5.08
N ILE A 99 7.14 18.39 6.32
CA ILE A 99 8.47 18.44 6.94
C ILE A 99 9.46 17.57 6.13
N TYR A 100 9.07 16.35 5.79
CA TYR A 100 9.94 15.42 5.08
C TYR A 100 10.20 15.88 3.63
N TYR A 101 9.18 16.38 2.93
CA TYR A 101 9.37 16.92 1.57
C TYR A 101 10.19 18.20 1.58
N PHE A 102 10.05 19.04 2.61
CA PHE A 102 10.92 20.22 2.77
C PHE A 102 12.37 19.80 3.06
N TYR A 103 12.57 18.76 3.88
CA TYR A 103 13.90 18.21 4.13
C TYR A 103 14.58 17.77 2.82
N LEU A 104 13.85 17.06 1.94
CA LEU A 104 14.37 16.54 0.67
C LEU A 104 14.51 17.61 -0.44
N PHE A 105 13.48 18.43 -0.64
CA PHE A 105 13.37 19.30 -1.81
C PHE A 105 13.51 20.80 -1.49
N ARG A 106 13.61 21.15 -0.21
CA ARG A 106 13.75 22.54 0.28
C ARG A 106 12.60 23.40 -0.25
N ALA A 107 12.87 24.68 -0.55
CA ALA A 107 11.88 25.64 -1.01
C ALA A 107 11.18 25.28 -2.33
N LYS A 108 11.65 24.26 -3.08
CA LYS A 108 10.98 23.82 -4.32
C LYS A 108 9.54 23.36 -4.07
N ILE A 109 9.23 22.84 -2.89
CA ILE A 109 7.87 22.39 -2.54
C ILE A 109 6.84 23.54 -2.56
N LEU A 110 7.30 24.79 -2.41
CA LEU A 110 6.46 25.99 -2.35
C LEU A 110 6.24 26.64 -3.72
N GLN A 111 6.94 26.17 -4.76
CA GLN A 111 6.84 26.73 -6.11
C GLN A 111 5.64 26.15 -6.86
N MET A 112 4.44 26.54 -6.42
CA MET A 112 3.17 26.09 -7.00
C MET A 112 2.68 27.09 -8.05
N THR A 113 2.69 26.70 -9.33
CA THR A 113 2.11 27.50 -10.42
C THR A 113 0.80 26.87 -10.90
N PHE A 114 -0.04 27.65 -11.57
CA PHE A 114 -1.27 27.12 -12.17
C PHE A 114 -1.01 25.94 -13.12
N SER A 115 0.05 26.01 -13.92
CA SER A 115 0.43 24.93 -14.84
C SER A 115 0.80 23.63 -14.10
N VAL A 116 1.47 23.73 -12.95
CA VAL A 116 1.79 22.55 -12.11
C VAL A 116 0.53 21.90 -11.57
N VAL A 117 -0.40 22.70 -11.05
CA VAL A 117 -1.68 22.19 -10.51
C VAL A 117 -2.54 21.58 -11.62
N ALA A 118 -2.64 22.23 -12.77
CA ALA A 118 -3.38 21.72 -13.92
C ALA A 118 -2.78 20.41 -14.45
N GLY A 119 -1.44 20.31 -14.54
CA GLY A 119 -0.76 19.09 -14.94
C GLY A 119 -0.94 17.94 -13.95
N TRP A 120 -0.87 18.24 -12.65
CA TRP A 120 -1.18 17.28 -11.60
C TRP A 120 -2.63 16.78 -11.70
N LEU A 121 -3.60 17.68 -11.90
CA LEU A 121 -5.01 17.31 -12.03
C LEU A 121 -5.27 16.43 -13.26
N ASN A 122 -4.64 16.72 -14.40
CA ASN A 122 -4.72 15.84 -15.59
C ASN A 122 -4.22 14.43 -15.25
N ASN A 123 -3.03 14.33 -14.67
CA ASN A 123 -2.43 13.04 -14.31
C ASN A 123 -3.26 12.29 -13.26
N TRP A 124 -3.82 13.02 -12.30
CA TRP A 124 -4.70 12.47 -11.28
C TRP A 124 -5.95 11.85 -11.91
N LEU A 125 -6.58 12.53 -12.88
CA LEU A 125 -7.72 11.99 -13.62
C LEU A 125 -7.34 10.75 -14.47
N MET A 126 -6.16 10.74 -15.09
CA MET A 126 -5.71 9.55 -15.84
C MET A 126 -5.46 8.37 -14.91
N MET A 127 -4.84 8.61 -13.75
CA MET A 127 -4.69 7.62 -12.69
C MET A 127 -6.04 7.09 -12.22
N MET A 128 -7.08 7.93 -12.07
CA MET A 128 -8.43 7.47 -11.73
C MET A 128 -8.98 6.48 -12.77
N GLY A 129 -8.73 6.72 -14.06
CA GLY A 129 -9.10 5.78 -15.12
C GLY A 129 -8.42 4.41 -14.94
N ILE A 130 -7.14 4.39 -14.60
CA ILE A 130 -6.40 3.14 -14.30
C ILE A 130 -6.95 2.48 -13.02
N ALA A 131 -7.20 3.26 -11.97
CA ALA A 131 -7.75 2.77 -10.70
C ALA A 131 -9.08 2.02 -10.91
N MET A 132 -9.93 2.50 -11.82
CA MET A 132 -11.20 1.85 -12.14
C MET A 132 -11.03 0.44 -12.71
N VAL A 133 -9.89 0.11 -13.32
CA VAL A 133 -9.58 -1.27 -13.73
C VAL A 133 -9.50 -2.17 -12.49
N SER A 134 -8.75 -1.75 -11.47
CA SER A 134 -8.62 -2.48 -10.21
C SER A 134 -9.96 -2.57 -9.47
N PHE A 135 -10.71 -1.47 -9.35
CA PHE A 135 -12.05 -1.50 -8.77
C PHE A 135 -13.00 -2.45 -9.53
N SER A 136 -12.89 -2.53 -10.86
CA SER A 136 -13.68 -3.46 -11.66
C SER A 136 -13.28 -4.92 -11.41
N GLN A 137 -11.98 -5.21 -11.28
CA GLN A 137 -11.49 -6.54 -10.90
C GLN A 137 -12.00 -6.95 -9.51
N LEU A 138 -11.99 -6.03 -8.54
CA LEU A 138 -12.56 -6.23 -7.20
C LEU A 138 -14.05 -6.55 -7.26
N ALA A 139 -14.83 -5.73 -7.98
CA ALA A 139 -16.26 -5.92 -8.12
C ALA A 139 -16.58 -7.28 -8.76
N LEU A 140 -15.87 -7.66 -9.83
CA LEU A 140 -16.04 -8.96 -10.49
C LEU A 140 -15.72 -10.12 -9.54
N ARG A 141 -14.65 -10.02 -8.75
CA ARG A 141 -14.27 -11.07 -7.80
C ARG A 141 -15.26 -11.18 -6.64
N TYR A 142 -15.68 -10.06 -6.07
CA TYR A 142 -16.71 -9.98 -5.05
C TYR A 142 -18.00 -10.67 -5.53
N MET A 143 -18.52 -10.27 -6.69
CA MET A 143 -19.73 -10.87 -7.26
C MET A 143 -19.54 -12.36 -7.60
N GLY A 144 -18.37 -12.74 -8.11
CA GLY A 144 -18.04 -14.14 -8.38
C GLY A 144 -18.06 -15.01 -7.13
N LEU A 145 -17.54 -14.51 -6.00
CA LEU A 145 -17.56 -15.23 -4.73
C LEU A 145 -18.99 -15.39 -4.18
N LEU A 146 -19.84 -14.37 -4.31
CA LEU A 146 -21.27 -14.50 -3.97
C LEU A 146 -21.97 -15.60 -4.80
N VAL A 147 -21.63 -15.74 -6.09
CA VAL A 147 -22.17 -16.83 -6.93
C VAL A 147 -21.68 -18.20 -6.46
N VAL A 148 -20.46 -18.30 -5.95
CA VAL A 148 -19.88 -19.55 -5.43
C VAL A 148 -20.47 -19.92 -4.06
N GLU A 149 -20.82 -18.93 -3.23
CA GLU A 149 -21.31 -19.13 -1.88
C GLU A 149 -22.50 -20.10 -1.79
N LYS A 150 -23.43 -20.04 -2.75
CA LYS A 150 -24.62 -20.93 -2.79
C LYS A 150 -24.30 -22.41 -2.83
N PHE A 151 -23.06 -22.78 -3.17
CA PHE A 151 -22.58 -24.16 -3.20
C PHE A 151 -21.82 -24.57 -1.93
N LEU A 152 -21.59 -23.63 -0.99
CA LEU A 152 -20.96 -23.93 0.30
C LEU A 152 -21.96 -24.55 1.29
N PRO A 153 -21.50 -25.27 2.33
CA PRO A 153 -22.36 -25.69 3.43
C PRO A 153 -23.07 -24.49 4.07
N SER A 154 -24.31 -24.66 4.53
CA SER A 154 -25.12 -23.58 5.11
C SER A 154 -24.43 -22.83 6.25
N ALA A 155 -23.60 -23.53 7.04
CA ALA A 155 -22.80 -22.93 8.12
C ALA A 155 -21.73 -21.93 7.65
N TRP A 156 -21.44 -21.88 6.34
CA TRP A 156 -20.42 -21.02 5.71
C TRP A 156 -21.07 -19.99 4.77
N GLN A 157 -22.40 -19.91 4.75
CA GLN A 157 -23.15 -18.92 3.98
C GLN A 157 -23.60 -17.76 4.89
N GLY A 158 -23.72 -16.58 4.31
CA GLY A 158 -24.21 -15.38 4.97
C GLY A 158 -23.15 -14.30 5.16
N TYR A 159 -23.61 -13.10 5.50
CA TYR A 159 -22.77 -11.95 5.75
C TYR A 159 -22.38 -11.80 7.23
N MET A 160 -21.25 -11.14 7.43
CA MET A 160 -20.74 -10.78 8.75
C MET A 160 -20.68 -9.27 8.86
N THR A 161 -21.32 -8.72 9.88
CA THR A 161 -21.25 -7.30 10.23
C THR A 161 -20.80 -7.14 11.67
N PHE A 162 -20.23 -5.98 11.94
CA PHE A 162 -19.83 -5.55 13.28
C PHE A 162 -20.46 -4.19 13.57
N PRO A 163 -20.79 -3.88 14.83
CA PRO A 163 -21.25 -2.56 15.21
C PRO A 163 -20.23 -1.48 14.81
N MET A 164 -20.69 -0.35 14.30
CA MET A 164 -19.82 0.77 13.89
C MET A 164 -18.91 1.22 15.04
N SER A 165 -19.44 1.27 16.28
CA SER A 165 -18.68 1.59 17.48
C SER A 165 -17.49 0.65 17.72
N THR A 166 -17.64 -0.63 17.39
CA THR A 166 -16.60 -1.64 17.50
C THR A 166 -15.53 -1.45 16.42
N ILE A 167 -15.93 -1.14 15.18
CA ILE A 167 -15.01 -0.79 14.09
C ILE A 167 -14.19 0.45 14.48
N GLU A 168 -14.86 1.54 14.88
CA GLU A 168 -14.22 2.79 15.31
C GLU A 168 -13.21 2.57 16.44
N THR A 169 -13.59 1.81 17.47
CA THR A 169 -12.71 1.48 18.60
C THR A 169 -11.50 0.68 18.14
N SER A 170 -11.70 -0.33 17.29
CA SER A 170 -10.62 -1.18 16.79
C SER A 170 -9.60 -0.38 15.98
N VAL A 171 -10.05 0.60 15.19
CA VAL A 171 -9.17 1.44 14.40
C VAL A 171 -8.42 2.44 15.26
N LYS A 172 -9.08 3.06 16.26
CA LYS A 172 -8.41 3.90 17.27
C LYS A 172 -7.26 3.14 17.94
N HIS A 173 -7.51 1.92 18.43
CA HIS A 173 -6.49 1.09 19.05
C HIS A 173 -5.38 0.68 18.07
N THR A 174 -5.75 0.29 16.85
CA THR A 174 -4.79 -0.05 15.81
C THR A 174 -3.81 1.11 15.55
N MET A 175 -4.32 2.34 15.45
CA MET A 175 -3.46 3.52 15.28
C MET A 175 -2.54 3.76 16.47
N LEU A 176 -3.03 3.59 17.70
CA LEU A 176 -2.19 3.72 18.90
C LEU A 176 -1.08 2.65 18.93
N LEU A 177 -1.39 1.41 18.53
CA LEU A 177 -0.40 0.34 18.39
C LEU A 177 0.66 0.68 17.33
N LEU A 178 0.25 1.27 16.20
CA LEU A 178 1.18 1.74 15.17
C LEU A 178 2.11 2.86 15.68
N TYR A 179 1.59 3.79 16.48
CA TYR A 179 2.43 4.80 17.13
C TYR A 179 3.37 4.21 18.18
N GLY A 180 2.90 3.23 18.96
CA GLY A 180 3.74 2.46 19.86
C GLY A 180 4.90 1.77 19.13
N LEU A 181 4.61 1.15 17.98
CA LEU A 181 5.63 0.57 17.12
C LEU A 181 6.61 1.65 16.62
N GLY A 182 6.12 2.80 16.16
CA GLY A 182 6.98 3.93 15.76
C GLY A 182 7.93 4.37 16.87
N LEU A 183 7.48 4.41 18.12
CA LEU A 183 8.33 4.73 19.27
C LEU A 183 9.42 3.66 19.50
N VAL A 184 9.08 2.38 19.37
CA VAL A 184 10.05 1.28 19.44
C VAL A 184 11.10 1.43 18.33
N LEU A 185 10.67 1.79 17.12
CA LEU A 185 11.58 2.03 15.99
C LEU A 185 12.53 3.19 16.27
N LEU A 186 12.05 4.28 16.87
CA LEU A 186 12.89 5.43 17.26
C LEU A 186 13.95 5.03 18.29
N VAL A 187 13.59 4.24 19.31
CA VAL A 187 14.54 3.73 20.31
C VAL A 187 15.58 2.81 19.66
N THR A 188 15.16 2.04 18.66
CA THR A 188 16.01 1.08 17.94
C THR A 188 16.68 1.67 16.69
N THR A 189 16.66 2.99 16.49
CA THR A 189 17.28 3.68 15.34
C THR A 189 18.69 3.21 14.98
N PRO A 190 19.61 2.97 15.94
CA PRO A 190 20.95 2.47 15.60
C PRO A 190 20.93 1.14 14.83
N LEU A 191 19.97 0.25 15.09
CA LEU A 191 19.84 -1.02 14.40
C LEU A 191 19.46 -0.84 12.93
N TRP A 192 18.60 0.15 12.62
CA TRP A 192 18.16 0.42 11.25
C TRP A 192 19.28 1.04 10.41
N CYS A 193 20.06 1.94 11.00
CA CYS A 193 21.27 2.48 10.36
C CYS A 193 22.28 1.37 10.04
N GLU A 194 22.46 0.41 10.95
CA GLU A 194 23.35 -0.74 10.75
C GLU A 194 22.82 -1.70 9.68
N GLY A 195 21.53 -2.00 9.67
CA GLY A 195 20.88 -2.78 8.61
C GLY A 195 21.07 -2.15 7.23
N HIS A 196 20.83 -0.84 7.11
CA HIS A 196 21.07 -0.09 5.88
C HIS A 196 22.55 -0.18 5.46
N ARG A 197 23.49 0.03 6.38
CA ARG A 197 24.94 -0.08 6.11
C ARG A 197 25.30 -1.44 5.55
N LEU A 198 24.82 -2.52 6.15
CA LEU A 198 25.08 -3.90 5.71
C LEU A 198 24.57 -4.13 4.29
N VAL A 199 23.32 -3.73 4.00
CA VAL A 199 22.74 -3.83 2.65
C VAL A 199 23.59 -3.06 1.64
N TYR A 200 23.96 -1.81 1.96
CA TYR A 200 24.76 -0.94 1.10
C TYR A 200 26.15 -1.52 0.79
N GLU A 201 26.78 -2.18 1.77
CA GLU A 201 28.06 -2.87 1.59
C GLU A 201 27.96 -4.11 0.71
N MET A 202 26.88 -4.89 0.82
CA MET A 202 26.67 -6.07 -0.04
C MET A 202 26.48 -5.68 -1.51
N LEU A 203 25.87 -4.52 -1.74
CA LEU A 203 25.71 -3.93 -3.06
C LEU A 203 27.03 -3.45 -3.67
N GLY A 204 28.14 -3.51 -2.93
CA GLY A 204 29.46 -3.08 -3.40
C GLY A 204 29.60 -1.56 -3.47
N ARG A 205 28.71 -0.79 -2.84
CA ARG A 205 28.73 0.67 -2.85
C ARG A 205 29.62 1.26 -1.74
N LYS A 206 30.70 0.55 -1.39
CA LYS A 206 31.59 0.90 -0.26
C LYS A 206 32.27 2.26 -0.42
N ASP A 207 32.47 2.71 -1.67
CA ASP A 207 33.26 3.89 -2.01
C ASP A 207 32.42 5.16 -2.27
N ALA A 208 31.08 5.09 -2.16
CA ALA A 208 30.20 6.25 -2.41
C ALA A 208 30.20 7.32 -1.28
N GLY A 209 31.11 7.18 -0.30
CA GLY A 209 31.22 8.09 0.85
C GLY A 209 29.99 8.14 1.74
N ASN A 210 29.92 9.14 2.62
CA ASN A 210 28.78 9.36 3.54
C ASN A 210 27.49 9.78 2.83
N ALA A 211 27.53 10.18 1.55
CA ALA A 211 26.37 10.72 0.84
C ALA A 211 25.26 9.69 0.58
N GLY A 212 25.63 8.41 0.45
CA GLY A 212 24.69 7.32 0.23
C GLY A 212 24.24 6.56 1.48
N ARG A 213 24.87 6.81 2.64
CA ARG A 213 24.53 6.12 3.90
C ARG A 213 23.36 6.83 4.58
N LEU A 214 22.51 6.04 5.23
CA LEU A 214 21.45 6.53 6.10
C LEU A 214 22.06 7.01 7.42
N SER A 215 22.01 8.31 7.68
CA SER A 215 22.41 8.88 8.97
C SER A 215 21.34 8.68 10.04
N PHE A 216 21.72 8.84 11.31
CA PHE A 216 20.79 8.70 12.43
C PHE A 216 19.62 9.71 12.35
N SER A 217 19.88 10.97 12.02
CA SER A 217 18.84 11.99 11.89
C SER A 217 17.91 11.74 10.69
N GLU A 218 18.45 11.23 9.58
CA GLU A 218 17.64 10.77 8.45
C GLU A 218 16.74 9.61 8.87
N ALA A 219 17.28 8.60 9.56
CA ALA A 219 16.50 7.45 10.01
C ALA A 219 15.36 7.87 10.96
N VAL A 220 15.63 8.74 11.93
CA VAL A 220 14.59 9.32 12.81
C VAL A 220 13.51 10.00 11.97
N MET A 221 13.92 10.78 10.97
CA MET A 221 12.97 11.52 10.15
C MET A 221 12.10 10.61 9.29
N GLU A 222 12.69 9.59 8.68
CA GLU A 222 11.98 8.59 7.89
C GLU A 222 11.03 7.75 8.76
N ILE A 223 11.44 7.33 9.95
CA ILE A 223 10.57 6.58 10.88
C ILE A 223 9.34 7.40 11.27
N LEU A 224 9.52 8.68 11.60
CA LEU A 224 8.40 9.56 11.93
C LEU A 224 7.47 9.77 10.72
N TYR A 225 8.04 9.89 9.52
CA TYR A 225 7.29 10.04 8.28
C TYR A 225 6.50 8.77 7.94
N THR A 226 7.13 7.60 7.88
CA THR A 226 6.45 6.35 7.52
C THR A 226 5.37 5.97 8.54
N THR A 227 5.64 6.17 9.82
CA THR A 227 4.66 5.93 10.89
C THR A 227 3.42 6.82 10.74
N SER A 228 3.57 8.08 10.29
CA SER A 228 2.42 8.94 10.06
C SER A 228 1.61 8.54 8.83
N GLN A 229 2.27 8.12 7.74
CA GLN A 229 1.60 7.70 6.50
C GLN A 229 0.81 6.40 6.68
N LEU A 230 1.34 5.43 7.42
CA LEU A 230 0.68 4.13 7.62
C LEU A 230 -0.71 4.26 8.26
N ALA A 231 -0.86 5.20 9.20
CA ALA A 231 -2.14 5.44 9.88
C ALA A 231 -3.23 5.90 8.90
N VAL A 232 -2.90 6.72 7.90
CA VAL A 232 -3.88 7.27 6.97
C VAL A 232 -4.25 6.28 5.85
N VAL A 233 -3.32 5.40 5.46
CA VAL A 233 -3.61 4.30 4.52
C VAL A 233 -4.68 3.37 5.08
N LEU A 234 -4.59 3.02 6.38
CA LEU A 234 -5.64 2.26 7.07
C LEU A 234 -7.01 2.94 6.96
N GLN A 235 -7.08 4.27 7.09
CA GLN A 235 -8.36 4.99 7.05
C GLN A 235 -9.06 4.91 5.71
N VAL A 236 -8.32 4.95 4.60
CA VAL A 236 -8.95 4.80 3.28
C VAL A 236 -9.59 3.43 3.14
N GLN A 237 -8.89 2.37 3.55
CA GLN A 237 -9.43 1.01 3.43
C GLN A 237 -10.67 0.83 4.32
N THR A 238 -10.63 1.26 5.58
CA THR A 238 -11.77 1.17 6.49
C THR A 238 -12.96 1.97 5.98
N ALA A 239 -12.75 3.22 5.55
CA ALA A 239 -13.83 4.06 5.06
C ALA A 239 -14.49 3.48 3.80
N LEU A 240 -13.70 2.97 2.85
CA LEU A 240 -14.23 2.31 1.65
C LEU A 240 -15.03 1.06 2.00
N ALA A 241 -14.57 0.26 2.95
CA ALA A 241 -15.25 -0.95 3.37
C ALA A 241 -16.60 -0.64 4.06
N MET A 242 -16.65 0.40 4.90
CA MET A 242 -17.89 0.87 5.53
C MET A 242 -18.86 1.54 4.55
N ILE A 243 -18.37 2.27 3.55
CA ILE A 243 -19.21 2.78 2.46
C ILE A 243 -19.84 1.61 1.70
N GLN A 244 -19.06 0.59 1.37
CA GLN A 244 -19.57 -0.60 0.67
C GLN A 244 -20.67 -1.30 1.49
N GLU A 245 -20.44 -1.53 2.78
CA GLU A 245 -21.44 -2.07 3.72
C GLU A 245 -22.71 -1.19 3.77
N GLY A 246 -22.54 0.14 3.86
CA GLY A 246 -23.65 1.10 3.89
C GLY A 246 -24.46 1.16 2.59
N LEU A 247 -23.88 0.74 1.46
CA LEU A 247 -24.56 0.59 0.17
C LEU A 247 -25.27 -0.77 0.03
N GLY A 248 -25.28 -1.61 1.07
CA GLY A 248 -25.90 -2.94 1.06
C GLY A 248 -25.07 -4.04 0.40
N CYS A 249 -23.81 -3.76 0.06
CA CYS A 249 -22.88 -4.72 -0.51
C CYS A 249 -22.08 -5.41 0.61
N HIS A 250 -22.78 -6.20 1.43
CA HIS A 250 -22.22 -6.81 2.62
C HIS A 250 -21.11 -7.83 2.35
N PHE A 251 -20.16 -7.94 3.26
CA PHE A 251 -19.11 -8.94 3.18
C PHE A 251 -19.56 -10.29 3.75
N HIS A 252 -19.61 -11.28 2.87
CA HIS A 252 -19.90 -12.68 3.20
C HIS A 252 -18.70 -13.48 3.71
N TYR A 253 -18.96 -14.55 4.47
CA TYR A 253 -17.94 -15.48 4.99
C TYR A 253 -16.92 -15.90 3.93
N ILE A 254 -17.39 -16.21 2.72
CA ILE A 254 -16.53 -16.59 1.59
C ILE A 254 -15.49 -15.51 1.23
N HIS A 255 -15.83 -14.22 1.37
CA HIS A 255 -14.89 -13.14 1.09
C HIS A 255 -13.79 -13.05 2.15
N PHE A 256 -14.10 -13.31 3.41
CA PHE A 256 -13.09 -13.38 4.48
C PHE A 256 -12.16 -14.56 4.26
N VAL A 257 -12.70 -15.73 3.90
CA VAL A 257 -11.88 -16.91 3.56
C VAL A 257 -10.97 -16.62 2.37
N ALA A 258 -11.50 -16.01 1.30
CA ALA A 258 -10.72 -15.65 0.12
C ALA A 258 -9.54 -14.73 0.49
N VAL A 259 -9.79 -13.71 1.31
CA VAL A 259 -8.77 -12.77 1.76
C VAL A 259 -7.74 -13.42 2.69
N ILE A 260 -8.14 -14.33 3.59
CA ILE A 260 -7.20 -15.12 4.39
C ILE A 260 -6.28 -15.95 3.49
N VAL A 261 -6.84 -16.62 2.47
CA VAL A 261 -6.07 -17.41 1.51
C VAL A 261 -5.12 -16.50 0.73
N GLU A 262 -5.59 -15.36 0.23
CA GLU A 262 -4.74 -14.37 -0.44
C GLU A 262 -3.60 -13.87 0.45
N HIS A 263 -3.86 -13.74 1.76
CA HIS A 263 -2.84 -13.36 2.74
C HIS A 263 -1.82 -14.48 2.98
N MET A 264 -2.27 -15.74 3.05
CA MET A 264 -1.37 -16.90 3.18
C MET A 264 -0.48 -17.08 1.95
N PHE A 265 -0.98 -16.72 0.76
CA PHE A 265 -0.25 -16.78 -0.51
C PHE A 265 0.11 -15.39 -1.04
N PHE A 266 0.51 -14.49 -0.14
CA PHE A 266 0.70 -13.07 -0.43
C PHE A 266 1.59 -12.81 -1.64
N HIS A 267 2.70 -13.53 -1.79
CA HIS A 267 3.59 -13.41 -2.95
C HIS A 267 2.88 -13.67 -4.29
N HIS A 268 2.05 -14.71 -4.36
CA HIS A 268 1.32 -15.05 -5.59
C HIS A 268 0.20 -14.05 -5.87
N MET A 269 -0.50 -13.61 -4.83
CA MET A 269 -1.53 -12.58 -4.95
C MET A 269 -0.92 -11.29 -5.51
N VAL A 270 0.20 -10.84 -4.95
CA VAL A 270 0.90 -9.62 -5.40
C VAL A 270 1.37 -9.75 -6.85
N GLN A 271 1.87 -10.91 -7.26
CA GLN A 271 2.20 -11.17 -8.67
C GLN A 271 0.99 -11.05 -9.60
N PHE A 272 -0.18 -11.52 -9.18
CA PHE A 272 -1.38 -11.51 -10.01
C PHE A 272 -2.07 -10.15 -10.04
N LYS A 273 -2.22 -9.49 -8.89
CA LYS A 273 -2.99 -8.25 -8.76
C LYS A 273 -2.15 -6.99 -8.94
N PHE A 274 -0.94 -6.97 -8.39
CA PHE A 274 -0.14 -5.76 -8.26
C PHE A 274 0.95 -5.65 -9.34
N ALA A 275 1.54 -6.75 -9.80
CA ALA A 275 2.73 -6.69 -10.67
C ALA A 275 2.52 -5.91 -11.99
N TRP A 276 1.33 -6.00 -12.60
CA TRP A 276 1.03 -5.25 -13.82
C TRP A 276 0.98 -3.73 -13.57
N LEU A 277 0.38 -3.32 -12.44
CA LEU A 277 0.34 -1.93 -11.99
C LEU A 277 1.74 -1.44 -11.64
N HIS A 278 2.47 -2.22 -10.84
CA HIS A 278 3.81 -1.90 -10.42
C HIS A 278 4.72 -1.67 -11.62
N LYS A 279 4.69 -2.57 -12.61
CA LYS A 279 5.43 -2.39 -13.87
C LYS A 279 5.00 -1.11 -14.61
N LEU A 280 3.70 -0.86 -14.72
CA LEU A 280 3.17 0.34 -15.37
C LEU A 280 3.66 1.62 -14.68
N TYR A 281 3.77 1.65 -13.35
CA TYR A 281 4.31 2.80 -12.62
C TYR A 281 5.72 3.11 -13.10
N HIS A 282 6.60 2.12 -13.16
CA HIS A 282 7.99 2.32 -13.56
C HIS A 282 8.15 2.66 -15.05
N GLU A 283 7.24 2.22 -15.91
CA GLU A 283 7.22 2.54 -17.35
C GLU A 283 6.68 3.95 -17.64
N VAL A 284 5.74 4.46 -16.83
CA VAL A 284 5.10 5.78 -17.02
C VAL A 284 5.57 6.75 -15.93
N GLN A 285 6.62 7.52 -16.23
CA GLN A 285 7.28 8.39 -15.25
C GLN A 285 6.36 9.37 -14.49
N PRO A 286 5.38 10.06 -15.12
CA PRO A 286 4.46 10.90 -14.37
C PRO A 286 3.56 10.10 -13.42
N LEU A 287 3.17 8.88 -13.79
CA LEU A 287 2.42 7.97 -12.92
C LEU A 287 3.29 7.51 -11.75
N TYR A 288 4.55 7.10 -11.99
CA TYR A 288 5.51 6.78 -10.92
C TYR A 288 5.56 7.88 -9.86
N ARG A 289 5.75 9.14 -10.27
CA ARG A 289 5.82 10.29 -9.35
C ARG A 289 4.52 10.55 -8.62
N LEU A 290 3.40 10.25 -9.26
CA LEU A 290 2.07 10.49 -8.72
C LEU A 290 1.67 9.43 -7.69
N VAL A 291 1.99 8.15 -7.91
CA VAL A 291 1.47 7.08 -7.06
C VAL A 291 2.55 6.34 -6.29
N HIS A 292 3.70 6.07 -6.91
CA HIS A 292 4.61 5.04 -6.43
C HIS A 292 5.91 5.57 -5.80
N LEU A 293 6.37 6.75 -6.23
CA LEU A 293 7.60 7.35 -5.73
C LEU A 293 7.57 7.54 -4.21
N GLU A 294 6.41 7.83 -3.64
CA GLU A 294 6.26 8.03 -2.20
C GLU A 294 6.58 6.77 -1.39
N HIS A 295 6.29 5.57 -1.92
CA HIS A 295 6.71 4.33 -1.28
C HIS A 295 8.24 4.18 -1.25
N HIS A 296 8.92 4.73 -2.26
CA HIS A 296 10.36 4.63 -2.50
C HIS A 296 11.17 5.84 -2.01
N ILE A 297 10.54 6.84 -1.41
CA ILE A 297 11.17 8.12 -1.12
C ILE A 297 12.15 8.06 0.06
N CYS A 298 11.96 7.09 0.95
CA CYS A 298 12.87 6.81 2.07
C CYS A 298 14.05 5.94 1.63
N LYS A 299 15.23 6.19 2.18
CA LYS A 299 16.42 5.33 2.00
C LYS A 299 16.27 4.03 2.80
N GLY A 300 15.66 4.12 3.97
CA GLY A 300 15.40 2.98 4.86
C GLY A 300 14.03 2.34 4.63
N THR A 301 13.91 1.07 5.02
CA THR A 301 12.62 0.38 5.16
C THR A 301 12.46 -0.05 6.60
N TYR A 302 11.29 0.24 7.17
CA TYR A 302 10.96 -0.03 8.56
C TYR A 302 9.65 -0.82 8.65
N PRO A 303 9.38 -1.53 9.76
CA PRO A 303 8.08 -2.16 10.00
C PRO A 303 6.87 -1.22 9.84
N THR A 304 7.05 0.10 10.03
CA THR A 304 6.02 1.13 9.79
C THR A 304 6.04 1.71 8.38
N THR A 305 6.98 1.32 7.52
CA THR A 305 6.91 1.63 6.09
C THR A 305 5.61 1.03 5.55
N PRO A 306 4.71 1.85 5.00
CA PRO A 306 3.48 1.34 4.45
C PRO A 306 3.80 0.45 3.25
N ALA A 307 2.99 -0.60 3.07
CA ALA A 307 3.13 -1.53 1.95
C ALA A 307 2.99 -0.85 0.57
N ALA A 308 2.52 0.38 0.57
CA ALA A 308 2.17 1.16 -0.60
C ALA A 308 2.28 2.67 -0.27
N GLY A 309 2.60 3.53 -1.24
CA GLY A 309 2.50 5.00 -1.10
C GLY A 309 1.05 5.45 -0.85
N LEU A 310 0.77 6.73 -0.61
CA LEU A 310 -0.60 7.16 -0.29
C LEU A 310 -1.61 6.80 -1.38
N TRP A 311 -1.27 7.04 -2.65
CA TRP A 311 -2.19 6.81 -3.77
C TRP A 311 -2.14 5.39 -4.34
N GLU A 312 -1.13 4.58 -4.00
CA GLU A 312 -1.04 3.19 -4.45
C GLU A 312 -2.24 2.32 -4.02
N PRO A 313 -2.68 2.31 -2.75
CA PRO A 313 -3.86 1.57 -2.34
C PRO A 313 -5.09 1.97 -3.16
N TRP A 314 -5.21 3.25 -3.50
CA TRP A 314 -6.34 3.74 -4.29
C TRP A 314 -6.33 3.17 -5.72
N ILE A 315 -5.19 3.25 -6.42
CA ILE A 315 -5.07 2.70 -7.78
C ILE A 315 -5.16 1.16 -7.81
N GLU A 316 -4.89 0.49 -6.70
CA GLU A 316 -5.13 -0.95 -6.50
C GLU A 316 -6.59 -1.32 -6.16
N GLY A 317 -7.50 -0.35 -6.23
CA GLY A 317 -8.93 -0.54 -5.97
C GLY A 317 -9.33 -0.30 -4.51
N GLY A 318 -8.52 0.47 -3.77
CA GLY A 318 -8.75 0.77 -2.36
C GLY A 318 -8.25 -0.30 -1.38
N THR A 319 -7.59 -1.35 -1.86
CA THR A 319 -7.02 -2.42 -1.03
C THR A 319 -6.00 -3.23 -1.84
N LEU A 320 -5.06 -3.89 -1.16
CA LEU A 320 -4.13 -4.83 -1.79
C LEU A 320 -4.79 -6.19 -2.12
N PHE A 321 -5.94 -6.53 -1.55
CA PHE A 321 -6.60 -7.83 -1.70
C PHE A 321 -7.76 -7.77 -2.69
N PHE A 322 -8.25 -8.91 -3.21
CA PHE A 322 -9.43 -8.89 -4.09
C PHE A 322 -10.76 -8.66 -3.37
N CYS A 323 -10.74 -8.50 -2.04
CA CYS A 323 -11.86 -7.97 -1.27
C CYS A 323 -11.32 -7.05 -0.16
N ASN A 324 -12.01 -5.94 0.11
CA ASN A 324 -11.63 -5.01 1.18
C ASN A 324 -12.10 -5.49 2.58
N THR A 325 -12.31 -6.80 2.75
CA THR A 325 -12.94 -7.39 3.94
C THR A 325 -12.08 -7.26 5.19
N LEU A 326 -10.75 -7.14 5.03
CA LEU A 326 -9.82 -6.96 6.15
C LEU A 326 -10.18 -5.78 7.04
N ALA A 327 -10.65 -4.69 6.42
CA ALA A 327 -10.94 -3.45 7.12
C ALA A 327 -12.32 -3.47 7.81
N CYS A 328 -13.17 -4.46 7.48
CA CYS A 328 -14.45 -4.69 8.15
C CYS A 328 -14.36 -5.61 9.36
N VAL A 329 -13.24 -6.32 9.56
CA VAL A 329 -13.05 -7.14 10.76
C VAL A 329 -12.17 -6.40 11.75
N PRO A 330 -12.68 -6.08 12.96
CA PRO A 330 -11.92 -5.43 14.01
C PRO A 330 -10.54 -6.09 14.22
N TYR A 331 -9.50 -5.26 14.23
CA TYR A 331 -8.07 -5.63 14.39
C TYR A 331 -7.46 -6.48 13.27
N PHE A 332 -8.25 -7.01 12.33
CA PHE A 332 -7.71 -7.94 11.34
C PHE A 332 -6.73 -7.27 10.39
N PHE A 333 -6.98 -6.02 10.00
CA PHE A 333 -6.01 -5.22 9.25
C PHE A 333 -4.68 -5.08 9.99
N PHE A 334 -4.67 -4.81 11.29
CA PHE A 334 -3.41 -4.73 12.05
C PHE A 334 -2.64 -6.06 12.03
N HIS A 335 -3.35 -7.17 12.18
CA HIS A 335 -2.77 -8.51 12.14
C HIS A 335 -2.20 -8.89 10.77
N ALA A 336 -2.94 -8.58 9.70
CA ALA A 336 -2.56 -8.89 8.34
C ALA A 336 -1.49 -7.91 7.82
N ALA A 337 -1.70 -6.61 7.98
CA ALA A 337 -0.91 -5.58 7.31
C ALA A 337 0.21 -4.97 8.17
N SER A 338 0.20 -5.07 9.50
CA SER A 338 1.15 -4.33 10.35
C SER A 338 1.95 -5.16 11.33
N SER A 339 1.52 -6.38 11.63
CA SER A 339 2.26 -7.32 12.51
C SER A 339 2.66 -8.63 11.82
N GLY A 340 2.32 -8.77 10.54
CA GLY A 340 2.53 -9.97 9.73
C GLY A 340 3.60 -9.82 8.65
N PRO A 341 3.30 -10.20 7.38
CA PRO A 341 4.23 -10.11 6.26
C PRO A 341 4.87 -8.73 6.09
N ASN A 342 4.13 -7.64 6.33
CA ASN A 342 4.68 -6.28 6.16
C ASN A 342 5.89 -6.02 7.05
N VAL A 343 5.86 -6.48 8.31
CA VAL A 343 6.99 -6.38 9.23
C VAL A 343 8.17 -7.14 8.67
N VAL A 344 7.94 -8.38 8.21
CA VAL A 344 9.01 -9.22 7.69
C VAL A 344 9.67 -8.56 6.47
N VAL A 345 8.86 -8.10 5.50
CA VAL A 345 9.37 -7.59 4.22
C VAL A 345 9.97 -6.18 4.29
N HIS A 346 9.47 -5.33 5.19
CA HIS A 346 9.99 -3.97 5.39
C HIS A 346 10.96 -3.87 6.59
N THR A 347 11.59 -4.97 7.01
CA THR A 347 12.63 -4.91 8.03
C THR A 347 14.02 -4.88 7.41
N MET A 348 14.76 -3.80 7.65
CA MET A 348 16.21 -3.77 7.41
C MET A 348 16.94 -4.57 8.50
N TRP A 349 17.03 -5.88 8.30
CA TRP A 349 17.68 -6.77 9.25
C TRP A 349 19.16 -6.42 9.43
N PRO A 350 19.67 -6.29 10.67
CA PRO A 350 21.09 -6.05 10.94
C PRO A 350 21.93 -7.34 10.78
N HIS A 351 21.57 -8.20 9.83
CA HIS A 351 22.26 -9.47 9.58
C HIS A 351 22.09 -9.92 8.12
N LYS A 352 23.20 -10.29 7.47
CA LYS A 352 23.22 -10.66 6.04
C LYS A 352 22.35 -11.86 5.70
N SER A 353 22.18 -12.79 6.63
CA SER A 353 21.36 -13.99 6.41
C SER A 353 19.85 -13.71 6.33
N CYS A 354 19.43 -12.48 6.61
CA CYS A 354 18.02 -12.08 6.66
C CYS A 354 17.66 -11.03 5.61
N ILE A 355 18.56 -10.72 4.68
CA ILE A 355 18.32 -9.69 3.66
C ILE A 355 17.36 -10.22 2.60
N GLN A 356 16.48 -9.35 2.13
CA GLN A 356 15.38 -9.73 1.24
C GLN A 356 15.42 -8.91 -0.04
N TRP A 357 14.83 -9.43 -1.11
CA TRP A 357 14.75 -8.68 -2.37
C TRP A 357 13.97 -7.39 -2.23
N HIS A 358 12.93 -7.35 -1.39
CA HIS A 358 12.14 -6.14 -1.17
C HIS A 358 12.97 -5.02 -0.55
N THR A 359 13.82 -5.33 0.44
CA THR A 359 14.74 -4.34 1.02
C THR A 359 15.68 -3.75 -0.03
N LEU A 360 16.14 -4.57 -0.98
CA LEU A 360 17.00 -4.08 -2.08
C LEU A 360 16.21 -3.27 -3.08
N HIS A 361 14.96 -3.64 -3.35
CA HIS A 361 14.06 -2.89 -4.21
C HIS A 361 13.90 -1.46 -3.73
N HIS A 362 13.82 -1.22 -2.42
CA HIS A 362 13.83 0.12 -1.84
C HIS A 362 15.20 0.82 -1.91
N VAL A 363 16.30 0.12 -1.59
CA VAL A 363 17.63 0.74 -1.47
C VAL A 363 18.29 1.07 -2.82
N VAL A 364 18.02 0.28 -3.87
CA VAL A 364 18.62 0.48 -5.20
C VAL A 364 17.60 0.72 -6.30
N HIS A 365 16.32 0.84 -5.98
CA HIS A 365 15.22 0.88 -6.95
C HIS A 365 15.30 -0.29 -7.92
N SER A 366 15.47 -1.51 -7.36
CA SER A 366 15.75 -2.67 -8.19
C SER A 366 14.63 -2.95 -9.16
N ASP A 367 14.95 -3.41 -10.38
CA ASP A 367 13.98 -3.81 -11.42
C ASP A 367 13.31 -5.17 -11.14
N ILE A 368 12.94 -5.40 -9.87
CA ILE A 368 12.24 -6.57 -9.35
C ILE A 368 10.89 -6.10 -8.83
N TYR A 369 9.82 -6.58 -9.46
CA TYR A 369 8.48 -6.05 -9.19
C TYR A 369 7.68 -6.88 -8.18
N ALA A 370 8.25 -7.99 -7.69
CA ALA A 370 7.62 -8.92 -6.76
C ALA A 370 8.37 -9.01 -5.42
N LEU A 371 7.87 -8.31 -4.39
CA LEU A 371 8.26 -8.35 -2.97
C LEU A 371 9.62 -9.03 -2.71
N ASN A 372 9.61 -10.30 -2.29
CA ASN A 372 10.79 -11.06 -1.94
C ASN A 372 11.15 -12.18 -2.91
N VAL A 373 10.36 -12.36 -3.95
CA VAL A 373 10.50 -13.49 -4.86
C VAL A 373 10.50 -12.96 -6.27
N PRO A 374 11.68 -12.87 -6.92
CA PRO A 374 11.77 -12.52 -8.33
C PRO A 374 10.81 -13.39 -9.13
N SER A 375 9.97 -12.75 -9.94
CA SER A 375 9.11 -13.44 -10.89
C SER A 375 9.95 -14.13 -11.97
N ALA A 376 9.34 -15.03 -12.75
CA ALA A 376 10.01 -15.64 -13.89
C ALA A 376 10.54 -14.59 -14.90
N GLN A 377 9.87 -13.43 -14.99
CA GLN A 377 10.31 -12.31 -15.80
C GLN A 377 11.52 -11.61 -15.20
N ASP A 378 11.48 -11.31 -13.90
CA ASP A 378 12.61 -10.69 -13.19
C ASP A 378 13.85 -11.59 -13.33
N GLU A 379 13.73 -12.90 -13.10
CA GLU A 379 14.86 -13.83 -13.25
C GLU A 379 15.47 -13.83 -14.66
N LYS A 380 14.66 -13.58 -15.70
CA LYS A 380 15.11 -13.58 -17.09
C LYS A 380 15.71 -12.24 -17.52
N PHE A 381 15.13 -11.13 -17.10
CA PHE A 381 15.42 -9.80 -17.65
C PHE A 381 16.02 -8.80 -16.67
N SER A 382 15.75 -8.94 -15.37
CA SER A 382 16.24 -7.99 -14.35
C SER A 382 17.77 -7.96 -14.35
N ARG A 383 18.30 -6.74 -14.42
CA ARG A 383 19.75 -6.51 -14.28
C ARG A 383 20.18 -6.74 -12.84
N ASP A 384 19.36 -6.33 -11.88
CA ASP A 384 19.68 -6.45 -10.47
C ASP A 384 19.64 -7.90 -9.98
N VAL A 385 18.72 -8.73 -10.48
CA VAL A 385 18.74 -10.18 -10.21
C VAL A 385 20.05 -10.77 -10.72
N LYS A 386 20.43 -10.50 -11.97
CA LYS A 386 21.68 -11.02 -12.55
C LYS A 386 22.92 -10.57 -11.77
N GLN A 387 22.92 -9.33 -11.30
CA GLN A 387 24.05 -8.74 -10.58
C GLN A 387 24.19 -9.25 -9.14
N TYR A 388 23.08 -9.39 -8.41
CA TYR A 388 23.13 -9.59 -6.96
C TYR A 388 22.77 -11.01 -6.50
N LYS A 389 22.13 -11.84 -7.35
CA LYS A 389 21.61 -13.15 -6.95
C LYS A 389 22.63 -14.04 -6.25
N GLU A 390 23.87 -14.10 -6.74
CA GLU A 390 24.94 -14.91 -6.12
C GLU A 390 25.36 -14.36 -4.75
N ARG A 391 25.56 -13.05 -4.64
CA ARG A 391 25.93 -12.39 -3.37
C ARG A 391 24.87 -12.58 -2.30
N LEU A 392 23.62 -12.67 -2.73
CA LEU A 392 22.45 -12.79 -1.87
C LEU A 392 22.12 -14.22 -1.44
N GLN A 393 22.85 -15.23 -1.94
CA GLN A 393 22.68 -16.62 -1.49
C GLN A 393 23.05 -16.83 -0.02
N CYS A 394 23.70 -15.86 0.64
CA CYS A 394 23.88 -15.90 2.08
C CYS A 394 22.56 -15.75 2.87
N SER A 395 21.50 -15.21 2.26
CA SER A 395 20.21 -15.00 2.91
C SER A 395 19.31 -16.24 2.89
N TYR A 396 18.68 -16.55 4.02
CA TYR A 396 17.67 -17.60 4.12
C TYR A 396 16.41 -17.27 3.33
N PHE A 397 15.94 -16.01 3.38
CA PHE A 397 14.75 -15.57 2.64
C PHE A 397 14.92 -15.65 1.12
N ILE A 398 16.16 -15.58 0.63
CA ILE A 398 16.46 -15.64 -0.80
C ILE A 398 16.70 -17.09 -1.25
N ARG A 399 17.38 -17.90 -0.43
CA ARG A 399 17.56 -19.34 -0.70
C ARG A 399 16.25 -20.11 -0.63
N HIS A 400 15.40 -19.77 0.32
CA HIS A 400 14.16 -20.48 0.61
C HIS A 400 12.99 -19.49 0.54
N LYS A 401 12.51 -19.23 -0.69
CA LYS A 401 11.45 -18.25 -0.99
C LYS A 401 10.24 -18.33 -0.03
N PHE A 402 9.83 -19.53 0.38
CA PHE A 402 8.70 -19.76 1.29
C PHE A 402 8.94 -19.32 2.75
N THR A 403 10.18 -19.11 3.19
CA THR A 403 10.44 -18.75 4.60
C THR A 403 9.94 -17.36 4.95
N SER A 404 9.81 -16.46 3.97
CA SER A 404 9.19 -15.15 4.18
C SER A 404 7.71 -15.30 4.56
N ASP A 405 6.98 -16.20 3.90
CA ASP A 405 5.57 -16.47 4.19
C ASP A 405 5.40 -17.11 5.57
N ILE A 406 6.25 -18.11 5.90
CA ILE A 406 6.24 -18.74 7.22
C ILE A 406 6.55 -17.72 8.32
N ALA A 407 7.57 -16.88 8.13
CA ALA A 407 7.92 -15.86 9.09
C ALA A 407 6.80 -14.83 9.26
N GLY A 408 6.17 -14.40 8.17
CA GLY A 408 5.03 -13.48 8.19
C GLY A 408 3.86 -14.08 8.96
N PHE A 409 3.51 -15.34 8.68
CA PHE A 409 2.44 -16.05 9.38
C PHE A 409 2.74 -16.22 10.88
N ALA A 410 3.97 -16.61 11.23
CA ALA A 410 4.40 -16.72 12.62
C ALA A 410 4.33 -15.38 13.37
N ALA A 411 4.73 -14.29 12.71
CA ALA A 411 4.63 -12.94 13.27
C ALA A 411 3.18 -12.51 13.51
N THR A 412 2.29 -12.75 12.53
CA THR A 412 0.84 -12.52 12.67
C THR A 412 0.26 -13.29 13.85
N PHE A 413 0.61 -14.58 13.99
CA PHE A 413 0.10 -15.42 15.08
C PHE A 413 0.62 -14.96 16.44
N LEU A 414 1.91 -14.66 16.56
CA LEU A 414 2.52 -14.19 17.81
C LEU A 414 1.92 -12.85 18.25
N ALA A 415 1.80 -11.89 17.33
CA ALA A 415 1.15 -10.62 17.61
C ALA A 415 -0.33 -10.81 17.96
N GLY A 416 -1.04 -11.68 17.24
CA GLY A 416 -2.39 -12.15 17.56
C GLY A 416 -2.55 -12.61 18.99
N TYR A 417 -1.64 -13.50 19.42
CA TYR A 417 -1.65 -14.04 20.77
C TYR A 417 -1.39 -12.98 21.84
N ILE A 418 -0.35 -12.14 21.68
CA ILE A 418 0.00 -11.08 22.64
C ILE A 418 -1.17 -10.09 22.81
N LEU A 419 -1.75 -9.67 21.69
CA LEU A 419 -2.87 -8.76 21.65
C LEU A 419 -4.11 -9.37 22.31
N HIS A 420 -4.43 -10.62 22.01
CA HIS A 420 -5.51 -11.34 22.67
C HIS A 420 -5.36 -11.37 24.19
N GLN A 421 -4.16 -11.66 24.71
CA GLN A 421 -3.89 -11.64 26.16
C GLN A 421 -4.01 -10.25 26.79
N SER A 422 -3.91 -9.20 25.98
CA SER A 422 -4.04 -7.80 26.40
C SER A 422 -5.48 -7.27 26.34
N GLY A 423 -6.47 -8.13 26.01
CA GLY A 423 -7.88 -7.73 25.88
C GLY A 423 -8.20 -6.92 24.61
N ILE A 424 -7.27 -6.86 23.65
CA ILE A 424 -7.39 -6.08 22.41
C ILE A 424 -7.02 -7.02 21.28
N GLY A 425 -7.93 -7.47 20.43
CA GLY A 425 -7.54 -8.30 19.29
C GLY A 425 -8.68 -9.06 18.63
N LEU A 426 -8.37 -9.68 17.49
CA LEU A 426 -9.34 -10.38 16.62
C LEU A 426 -10.28 -11.31 17.39
N PHE A 427 -9.73 -12.12 18.30
CA PHE A 427 -10.50 -13.10 19.07
C PHE A 427 -11.37 -12.49 20.17
N HIS A 428 -11.03 -11.30 20.69
CA HIS A 428 -11.83 -10.63 21.71
C HIS A 428 -13.15 -10.11 21.13
N VAL A 429 -13.09 -9.59 19.91
CA VAL A 429 -14.25 -8.97 19.22
C VAL A 429 -15.14 -9.99 18.52
N TRP A 430 -14.65 -11.22 18.33
CA TRP A 430 -15.40 -12.30 17.70
C TRP A 430 -16.69 -12.67 18.48
N HIS A 431 -16.79 -12.28 19.75
CA HIS A 431 -17.98 -12.41 20.57
C HIS A 431 -19.02 -11.30 20.38
N GLU A 432 -18.65 -10.16 19.78
CA GLU A 432 -19.54 -9.01 19.52
C GLU A 432 -20.25 -9.10 18.16
N ARG A 433 -20.26 -10.27 17.53
CA ARG A 433 -20.89 -10.48 16.22
C ARG A 433 -22.41 -10.36 16.32
N VAL A 434 -22.99 -9.49 15.50
CA VAL A 434 -24.43 -9.50 15.26
C VAL A 434 -24.69 -10.48 14.12
N LEU A 435 -25.03 -11.72 14.46
CA LEU A 435 -25.57 -12.67 13.49
C LEU A 435 -27.03 -12.29 13.24
N HIS A 436 -27.30 -11.59 12.14
CA HIS A 436 -28.67 -11.47 11.63
C HIS A 436 -29.07 -12.79 10.96
N SER A 437 -29.38 -13.78 11.80
CA SER A 437 -30.08 -15.00 11.40
C SER A 437 -30.72 -15.66 12.62
N LEU A 438 -31.73 -15.00 13.18
CA LEU A 438 -33.00 -15.59 13.60
C LEU A 438 -34.13 -14.62 13.25
#